data_AF-A0A3Q3NHD1-F1
#
_entry.id   AF-A0A3Q3NHD1-F1
#
_cell.length_a   1.000
_cell.length_b   1.000
_cell.length_c   1.000
_cell.angle_alpha   90.00
_cell.angle_beta   90.00
_cell.angle_gamma   90.00
#
_symmetry.space_group_name_H-M   'P 1'
#
loop_
_entity.id
_entity.type
_entity.pdbx_description
1 polymer ?
#
loop_
_entity_poly.entity_id
_entity_poly.type
_entity_poly.pdbx_seq_one_letter_code
_entity_poly.pdbx_strand_id
1 'polypeptide(L)'
;MLKICPVWHSLSDDLSTFYFLVQSSSVFTSAITPLIGIGVISIERAYPLTLGSNLGTTTTATLAALASPGDKLAAATQVALCHFFFNLFGILLWYPIPAIRLPIRMACALGNRTARYRWFAVLYLLLCFLLLPSLVFALSMAGWKVMTGIAVPVLIVIISVATVNILQAHRPDCLPLRLQNWDFLPAWMISLQPLDNLITRVTLWCRQGMPRTILEQNNCSLCKLHGLLLYR
;
A
#
# COMPACT_ATOMS: atom_id res chain seq x y z
N MET A 1 34.91 29.24 -27.00
CA MET A 1 34.77 27.89 -26.41
C MET A 1 35.15 27.96 -24.93
N LEU A 2 34.17 28.14 -24.04
CA LEU A 2 34.39 28.07 -22.60
C LEU A 2 34.56 26.60 -22.20
N LYS A 3 35.77 26.22 -21.78
CA LYS A 3 36.03 24.93 -21.12
C LYS A 3 35.32 24.97 -19.75
N ILE A 4 34.12 24.39 -19.67
CA ILE A 4 33.44 24.15 -18.39
C ILE A 4 34.28 23.10 -17.64
N CYS A 5 34.75 23.45 -16.44
CA CYS A 5 35.62 22.61 -15.60
C CYS A 5 34.99 21.22 -15.33
N PRO A 6 35.77 20.14 -15.31
CA PRO A 6 35.28 18.79 -14.98
C PRO A 6 34.69 18.69 -13.56
N VAL A 7 35.11 19.58 -12.65
CA VAL A 7 34.55 19.72 -11.30
C VAL A 7 33.09 20.16 -11.33
N TRP A 8 32.69 21.05 -12.25
CA TRP A 8 31.31 21.50 -12.37
C TRP A 8 30.40 20.42 -12.96
N HIS A 9 30.93 19.55 -13.82
CA HIS A 9 30.18 18.38 -14.29
C HIS A 9 29.96 17.39 -13.15
N SER A 10 31.01 17.04 -12.38
CA SER A 10 30.88 16.17 -11.21
C SER A 10 29.95 16.75 -10.13
N LEU A 11 30.06 18.06 -9.84
CA LEU A 11 29.17 18.71 -8.88
C LEU A 11 27.74 18.81 -9.40
N SER A 12 27.54 19.03 -10.70
CA SER A 12 26.22 19.03 -11.33
C SER A 12 25.61 17.63 -11.30
N ASP A 13 26.40 16.59 -11.56
CA ASP A 13 25.95 15.19 -11.54
C ASP A 13 25.59 14.76 -10.10
N ASP A 14 26.37 15.15 -9.09
CA ASP A 14 26.08 14.90 -7.68
C ASP A 14 24.84 15.68 -7.20
N LEU A 15 24.73 16.96 -7.59
CA LEU A 15 23.59 17.82 -7.21
C LEU A 15 22.31 17.37 -7.91
N SER A 16 22.38 16.98 -9.19
CA SER A 16 21.26 16.40 -9.93
C SER A 16 20.83 15.07 -9.34
N THR A 17 21.77 14.22 -8.92
CA THR A 17 21.46 12.96 -8.23
C THR A 17 20.77 13.23 -6.89
N PHE A 18 21.28 14.16 -6.09
CA PHE A 18 20.66 14.55 -4.83
C PHE A 18 19.25 15.15 -5.03
N TYR A 19 19.08 16.04 -6.01
CA TYR A 19 17.77 16.59 -6.37
C TYR A 19 16.79 15.49 -6.80
N PHE A 20 17.23 14.55 -7.62
CA PHE A 20 16.39 13.43 -8.08
C PHE A 20 15.98 12.51 -6.92
N LEU A 21 16.88 12.28 -5.97
CA LEU A 21 16.61 11.50 -4.76
C LEU A 21 15.62 12.22 -3.83
N VAL A 22 15.77 13.53 -3.62
CA VAL A 22 14.89 14.33 -2.76
C VAL A 22 13.50 14.52 -3.39
N GLN A 23 13.42 14.57 -4.72
CA GLN A 23 12.17 14.63 -5.47
C GLN A 23 11.47 13.26 -5.61
N SER A 24 12.08 12.19 -5.08
CA SER A 24 11.51 10.84 -5.15
C SER A 24 10.45 10.66 -4.05
N SER A 25 9.19 10.50 -4.46
CA SER A 25 8.09 10.18 -3.54
C SER A 25 8.34 8.88 -2.76
N SER A 26 9.06 7.93 -3.36
CA SER A 26 9.47 6.68 -2.70
C SER A 26 10.39 6.91 -1.50
N VAL A 27 11.35 7.85 -1.61
CA VAL A 27 12.26 8.20 -0.50
C VAL A 27 11.46 8.84 0.62
N PHE A 28 10.57 9.79 0.28
CA PHE A 28 9.67 10.42 1.24
C PHE A 28 8.79 9.40 1.99
N THR A 29 8.12 8.51 1.27
CA THR A 29 7.28 7.47 1.88
C THR A 29 8.10 6.50 2.72
N SER A 30 9.31 6.12 2.29
CA SER A 30 10.19 5.23 3.07
C SER A 30 10.70 5.85 4.37
N ALA A 31 10.89 7.17 4.41
CA ALA A 31 11.33 7.89 5.60
C ALA A 31 10.17 8.07 6.59
N ILE A 32 8.96 8.36 6.08
CA ILE A 32 7.78 8.55 6.93
C ILE A 32 7.24 7.24 7.50
N THR A 33 7.27 6.14 6.75
CA THR A 33 6.72 4.84 7.17
C THR A 33 7.26 4.35 8.54
N PRO A 34 8.58 4.33 8.82
CA PRO A 34 9.08 3.93 10.14
C PRO A 34 8.68 4.93 11.24
N LEU A 35 8.61 6.23 10.93
CA LEU A 35 8.15 7.26 11.88
C LEU A 35 6.69 7.08 12.29
N ILE A 36 5.84 6.61 11.36
CA ILE A 36 4.47 6.18 11.66
C ILE A 36 4.51 4.91 12.54
N GLY A 37 5.38 3.95 12.20
CA GLY A 37 5.49 2.68 12.92
C GLY A 37 5.89 2.83 14.39
N ILE A 38 6.72 3.83 14.71
CA ILE A 38 7.12 4.17 16.10
C ILE A 38 6.18 5.19 16.77
N GLY A 39 5.15 5.67 16.06
CA GLY A 39 4.14 6.59 16.61
C GLY A 39 4.56 8.07 16.69
N VAL A 40 5.70 8.46 16.11
CA VAL A 40 6.17 9.86 16.09
C VAL A 40 5.29 10.73 15.20
N ILE A 41 4.77 10.17 14.10
CA ILE A 41 3.83 10.82 13.19
C ILE A 41 2.55 10.00 13.14
N SER A 42 1.40 10.62 13.44
CA SER A 42 0.11 9.94 13.27
C SER A 42 -0.22 9.74 11.79
N ILE A 43 -0.94 8.64 11.47
CA ILE A 43 -1.39 8.33 10.10
C ILE A 43 -2.19 9.50 9.50
N GLU A 44 -2.94 10.22 10.33
CA GLU A 44 -3.72 11.40 9.95
C GLU A 44 -2.87 12.57 9.47
N ARG A 45 -1.65 12.72 10.01
CA ARG A 45 -0.67 13.73 9.58
C ARG A 45 0.16 13.24 8.38
N ALA A 46 0.45 11.94 8.33
CA ALA A 46 1.18 11.34 7.21
C ALA A 46 0.37 11.33 5.90
N TYR A 47 -0.95 11.27 5.98
CA TYR A 47 -1.84 11.25 4.82
C TYR A 47 -1.73 12.51 3.93
N PRO A 48 -1.98 13.75 4.43
CA PRO A 48 -1.81 14.95 3.62
C PRO A 48 -0.37 15.16 3.13
N LEU A 49 0.61 14.75 3.92
CA LEU A 49 2.03 14.77 3.56
C LEU A 49 2.32 13.89 2.33
N THR A 50 1.77 12.68 2.31
CA THR A 50 1.92 11.75 1.17
C THR A 50 1.18 12.23 -0.07
N LEU A 51 -0.03 12.76 0.09
CA LEU A 51 -0.80 13.36 -1.02
C LEU A 51 -0.06 14.56 -1.63
N GLY A 52 0.52 15.42 -0.80
CA GLY A 52 1.32 16.56 -1.26
C GLY A 52 2.57 16.14 -2.01
N SER A 53 3.28 15.09 -1.54
CA SER A 53 4.45 14.53 -2.22
C SER A 53 4.08 14.00 -3.62
N ASN A 54 2.98 13.24 -3.74
CA ASN A 54 2.50 12.74 -5.03
C ASN A 54 2.11 13.87 -5.98
N LEU A 55 1.40 14.89 -5.49
CA LEU A 55 1.05 16.07 -6.29
C LEU A 55 2.32 16.79 -6.77
N GLY A 56 3.31 16.99 -5.91
CA GLY A 56 4.60 17.58 -6.25
C GLY A 56 5.32 16.85 -7.39
N THR A 57 5.38 15.51 -7.34
CA THR A 57 6.00 14.73 -8.43
C THR A 57 5.28 14.91 -9.77
N THR A 58 3.95 14.99 -9.78
CA THR A 58 3.17 15.24 -11.00
C THR A 58 3.32 16.66 -11.54
N THR A 59 3.45 17.66 -10.66
CA THR A 59 3.73 19.04 -11.04
C THR A 59 5.10 19.13 -11.72
N THR A 60 6.13 18.52 -11.13
CA THR A 60 7.47 18.52 -11.75
C THR A 60 7.50 17.72 -13.04
N ALA A 61 6.78 16.60 -13.13
CA ALA A 61 6.63 15.86 -14.38
C ALA A 61 5.95 16.69 -15.47
N THR A 62 5.00 17.54 -15.11
CA THR A 62 4.34 18.47 -16.04
C THR A 62 5.31 19.54 -16.53
N LEU A 63 6.12 20.12 -15.64
CA LEU A 63 7.17 21.07 -16.03
C LEU A 63 8.23 20.43 -16.94
N ALA A 64 8.64 19.21 -16.63
CA ALA A 64 9.60 18.44 -17.45
C ALA A 64 9.01 18.08 -18.83
N ALA A 65 7.72 17.77 -18.89
CA ALA A 65 7.02 17.53 -20.16
C ALA A 65 6.99 18.79 -21.03
N LEU A 66 6.76 19.97 -20.44
CA LEU A 66 6.79 21.25 -21.16
C LEU A 66 8.18 21.63 -21.66
N ALA A 67 9.24 21.14 -21.01
CA ALA A 67 10.63 21.32 -21.44
C ALA A 67 11.09 20.27 -22.47
N SER A 68 10.22 19.34 -22.89
CA SER A 68 10.58 18.28 -23.84
C SER A 68 10.66 18.80 -25.29
N PRO A 69 11.49 18.18 -26.16
CA PRO A 69 11.61 18.54 -27.57
C PRO A 69 10.26 18.51 -28.30
N GLY A 70 10.09 19.40 -29.29
CA GLY A 70 8.82 19.64 -30.00
C GLY A 70 8.12 18.37 -30.52
N ASP A 71 8.90 17.40 -31.00
CA ASP A 71 8.40 16.14 -31.56
C ASP A 71 7.67 15.25 -30.53
N LYS A 72 7.99 15.39 -29.24
CA LYS A 72 7.40 14.64 -28.13
C LYS A 72 6.59 15.50 -27.16
N LEU A 73 6.64 16.83 -27.32
CA LEU A 73 6.04 17.81 -26.43
C LEU A 73 4.53 17.56 -26.24
N ALA A 74 3.79 17.35 -27.34
CA ALA A 74 2.35 17.13 -27.27
C ALA A 74 1.99 15.85 -26.50
N ALA A 75 2.64 14.73 -26.82
CA ALA A 75 2.40 13.45 -26.16
C ALA A 75 2.84 13.46 -24.69
N ALA A 76 4.03 14.01 -24.39
CA ALA A 76 4.55 14.10 -23.03
C ALA A 76 3.67 14.99 -22.14
N THR A 77 3.23 16.14 -22.67
CA THR A 77 2.37 17.07 -21.93
C THR A 77 0.99 16.49 -21.70
N GLN A 78 0.41 15.78 -22.67
CA GLN A 78 -0.87 15.10 -22.50
C GLN A 78 -0.81 14.09 -21.35
N VAL A 79 0.20 13.20 -21.36
CA VAL A 79 0.37 12.20 -20.30
C VAL A 79 0.58 12.88 -18.94
N ALA A 80 1.45 13.88 -18.86
CA ALA A 80 1.73 14.59 -17.61
C ALA A 80 0.50 15.30 -17.05
N LEU A 81 -0.29 15.98 -17.89
CA LEU A 81 -1.54 16.62 -17.48
C LEU A 81 -2.58 15.59 -17.02
N CYS A 82 -2.73 14.46 -17.72
CA CYS A 82 -3.61 13.38 -17.27
C CYS A 82 -3.23 12.91 -15.86
N HIS A 83 -1.93 12.70 -15.60
CA HIS A 83 -1.44 12.31 -14.28
C HIS A 83 -1.67 13.40 -13.23
N PHE A 84 -1.40 14.66 -13.55
CA PHE A 84 -1.60 15.79 -12.64
C PHE A 84 -3.06 15.96 -12.25
N PHE A 85 -3.97 16.01 -13.23
CA PHE A 85 -5.40 16.14 -12.97
C PHE A 85 -5.97 14.94 -12.24
N PHE A 86 -5.55 13.70 -12.57
CA PHE A 86 -5.98 12.52 -11.84
C PHE A 86 -5.62 12.60 -10.35
N ASN A 87 -4.39 13.02 -10.03
CA ASN A 87 -3.96 13.20 -8.64
C ASN A 87 -4.68 14.36 -7.97
N LEU A 88 -4.87 15.48 -8.66
CA LEU A 88 -5.56 16.66 -8.13
C LEU A 88 -7.04 16.38 -7.83
N PHE A 89 -7.78 15.79 -8.77
CA PHE A 89 -9.18 15.40 -8.56
C PHE A 89 -9.31 14.32 -7.50
N GLY A 90 -8.38 13.37 -7.44
CA GLY A 90 -8.32 12.40 -6.35
C GLY A 90 -8.21 13.07 -4.98
N ILE A 91 -7.28 14.02 -4.82
CA ILE A 91 -7.14 14.78 -3.58
C ILE A 91 -8.42 15.56 -3.28
N LEU A 92 -8.97 16.29 -4.26
CA LEU A 92 -10.20 17.07 -4.08
C LEU A 92 -11.43 16.20 -3.76
N LEU A 93 -11.48 14.95 -4.21
CA LEU A 93 -12.58 14.04 -3.91
C LEU A 93 -12.44 13.43 -2.51
N TRP A 94 -11.24 12.97 -2.14
CA TRP A 94 -11.01 12.16 -0.94
C TRP A 94 -10.56 12.97 0.29
N TYR A 95 -9.96 14.16 0.13
CA TYR A 95 -9.38 14.95 1.22
C TYR A 95 -10.35 15.91 1.94
N PRO A 96 -11.17 16.74 1.25
CA PRO A 96 -11.94 17.79 1.91
C PRO A 96 -13.14 17.28 2.70
N ILE A 97 -13.70 16.12 2.34
CA ILE A 97 -14.87 15.56 3.02
C ILE A 97 -14.39 14.57 4.10
N PRO A 98 -14.48 14.91 5.41
CA PRO A 98 -13.99 14.04 6.48
C PRO A 98 -14.72 12.70 6.56
N ALA A 99 -15.96 12.62 6.07
CA ALA A 99 -16.74 11.38 5.98
C ALA A 99 -16.19 10.39 4.93
N ILE A 100 -15.50 10.87 3.89
CA ILE A 100 -15.00 10.07 2.76
C ILE A 100 -13.53 9.65 2.96
N ARG A 101 -12.95 9.90 4.15
CA ARG A 101 -11.59 9.43 4.54
C ARG A 101 -11.52 7.90 4.78
N LEU A 102 -12.20 7.13 3.94
CA LEU A 102 -12.19 5.68 3.87
C LEU A 102 -10.76 5.10 3.78
N PRO A 103 -9.83 5.67 2.97
CA PRO A 103 -8.48 5.10 2.84
C PRO A 103 -7.71 5.07 4.15
N ILE A 104 -7.86 6.11 4.99
CA ILE A 104 -7.21 6.16 6.31
C ILE A 104 -7.77 5.07 7.23
N ARG A 105 -9.10 4.90 7.27
CA ARG A 105 -9.75 3.88 8.09
C ARG A 105 -9.34 2.48 7.66
N MET A 106 -9.28 2.23 6.35
CA MET A 106 -8.84 0.96 5.78
C MET A 106 -7.36 0.68 6.08
N ALA A 107 -6.49 1.69 5.96
CA ALA A 107 -5.07 1.57 6.28
C ALA A 107 -4.86 1.22 7.77
N CYS A 108 -5.58 1.89 8.68
CA CYS A 108 -5.53 1.56 10.11
C CYS A 108 -6.07 0.16 10.41
N ALA A 109 -7.19 -0.23 9.81
CA ALA A 109 -7.78 -1.55 10.01
C ALA A 109 -6.86 -2.66 9.49
N LEU A 110 -6.28 -2.48 8.31
CA LEU A 110 -5.34 -3.42 7.71
C LEU A 110 -4.03 -3.49 8.51
N GLY A 111 -3.51 -2.34 8.96
CA GLY A 111 -2.32 -2.26 9.81
C GLY A 111 -2.49 -3.02 11.14
N ASN A 112 -3.61 -2.82 11.83
CA ASN A 112 -3.92 -3.54 13.07
C ASN A 112 -4.04 -5.06 12.86
N ARG A 113 -4.62 -5.50 11.73
CA ARG A 113 -4.68 -6.93 11.38
C ARG A 113 -3.30 -7.50 11.07
N THR A 114 -2.47 -6.73 10.37
CA THR A 114 -1.10 -7.11 10.00
C THR A 114 -0.17 -7.18 11.21
N ALA A 115 -0.37 -6.29 12.19
CA ALA A 115 0.36 -6.33 13.46
C ALA A 115 0.07 -7.62 14.26
N ARG A 116 -1.16 -8.15 14.17
CA ARG A 116 -1.56 -9.40 14.83
C ARG A 116 -1.03 -10.65 14.14
N TYR A 117 -1.00 -10.66 12.80
CA TYR A 117 -0.60 -11.81 12.00
C TYR A 117 0.58 -11.46 11.08
N ARG A 118 1.82 -11.70 11.50
CA ARG A 118 3.02 -11.32 10.71
C ARG A 118 3.08 -11.97 9.32
N TRP A 119 2.58 -13.20 9.20
CA TRP A 119 2.52 -13.91 7.91
C TRP A 119 1.49 -13.28 6.94
N PHE A 120 0.47 -12.61 7.48
CA PHE A 120 -0.52 -11.91 6.67
C PHE A 120 0.12 -10.77 5.86
N ALA A 121 1.15 -10.10 6.40
CA ALA A 121 1.91 -9.08 5.67
C ALA A 121 2.55 -9.65 4.39
N VAL A 122 3.20 -10.82 4.51
CA VAL A 122 3.89 -11.48 3.39
C VAL A 122 2.88 -11.97 2.36
N LEU A 123 1.79 -12.60 2.81
CA LEU A 123 0.71 -13.03 1.92
C LEU A 123 0.08 -11.83 1.19
N TYR A 124 -0.19 -10.73 1.90
CA TYR A 124 -0.74 -9.51 1.33
C TYR A 124 0.19 -8.94 0.25
N LEU A 125 1.49 -8.86 0.50
CA LEU A 125 2.48 -8.40 -0.49
C LEU A 125 2.51 -9.29 -1.72
N LEU A 126 2.57 -10.62 -1.55
CA LEU A 126 2.55 -11.56 -2.66
C LEU A 126 1.25 -11.46 -3.46
N LEU A 127 0.11 -11.35 -2.78
CA LEU A 127 -1.19 -11.31 -3.44
C LEU A 127 -1.41 -9.98 -4.18
N CYS A 128 -1.21 -8.84 -3.51
CA CYS A 128 -1.48 -7.53 -4.09
C CYS A 128 -0.41 -7.05 -5.06
N PHE A 129 0.87 -7.39 -4.86
CA PHE A 129 1.96 -6.86 -5.67
C PHE A 129 2.39 -7.81 -6.79
N LEU A 130 2.19 -9.12 -6.64
CA LEU A 130 2.58 -10.12 -7.66
C LEU A 130 1.35 -10.80 -8.29
N LEU A 131 0.50 -11.44 -7.48
CA LEU A 131 -0.56 -12.31 -7.99
C LEU A 131 -1.67 -11.52 -8.70
N LEU A 132 -2.13 -10.41 -8.12
CA LEU A 132 -3.22 -9.60 -8.66
C LEU A 132 -2.81 -8.90 -9.98
N PRO A 133 -1.67 -8.19 -10.08
CA PRO A 133 -1.24 -7.61 -11.36
C PRO A 133 -1.01 -8.68 -12.43
N SER A 134 -0.44 -9.83 -12.05
CA SER A 134 -0.25 -10.96 -12.95
C SER A 134 -1.58 -11.51 -13.46
N LEU A 135 -2.58 -11.68 -12.59
CA LEU A 135 -3.90 -12.15 -12.96
C LEU A 135 -4.61 -11.15 -13.88
N VAL A 136 -4.56 -9.86 -13.56
CA VAL A 136 -5.15 -8.81 -14.41
C VAL A 136 -4.47 -8.76 -15.78
N PHE A 137 -3.15 -8.89 -15.83
CA PHE A 137 -2.40 -8.97 -17.09
C PHE A 137 -2.75 -10.22 -17.90
N ALA A 138 -2.81 -11.39 -17.26
CA ALA A 138 -3.21 -12.65 -17.88
C ALA A 138 -4.66 -12.58 -18.41
N LEU A 139 -5.56 -11.96 -17.65
CA LEU A 139 -6.94 -11.74 -18.05
C LEU A 139 -7.06 -10.77 -19.23
N SER A 140 -6.21 -9.74 -19.27
CA SER A 140 -6.13 -8.79 -20.39
C SER A 140 -5.70 -9.50 -21.69
N MET A 141 -4.74 -10.44 -21.60
CA MET A 141 -4.29 -11.26 -22.73
C MET A 141 -5.35 -12.28 -23.21
N ALA A 142 -6.29 -12.68 -22.35
CA ALA A 142 -7.33 -13.67 -22.66
C ALA A 142 -8.49 -13.13 -23.54
N GLY A 143 -8.45 -11.84 -23.91
CA GLY A 143 -9.41 -11.20 -24.81
C GLY A 143 -10.70 -10.72 -24.13
N TRP A 144 -11.42 -9.84 -24.82
CA TRP A 144 -12.51 -9.05 -24.22
C TRP A 144 -13.67 -9.89 -23.66
N LYS A 145 -13.94 -11.07 -24.24
CA LYS A 145 -15.03 -11.98 -23.82
C LYS A 145 -14.76 -12.58 -22.44
N VAL A 146 -13.51 -12.96 -22.17
CA VAL A 146 -13.11 -13.55 -20.88
C VAL A 146 -13.03 -12.46 -19.82
N MET A 147 -12.51 -11.28 -20.21
CA MET A 147 -12.47 -10.10 -19.34
C MET A 147 -13.86 -9.69 -18.87
N THR A 148 -14.85 -9.58 -19.77
CA THR A 148 -16.23 -9.25 -19.37
C THR A 148 -16.90 -10.38 -18.60
N GLY A 149 -16.68 -11.64 -18.99
CA GLY A 149 -17.22 -12.80 -18.30
C GLY A 149 -16.79 -12.91 -16.83
N ILE A 150 -15.57 -12.48 -16.49
CA ILE A 150 -15.05 -12.51 -15.11
C ILE A 150 -15.27 -11.17 -14.38
N ALA A 151 -15.04 -10.03 -15.03
CA ALA A 151 -15.15 -8.73 -14.38
C ALA A 151 -16.58 -8.39 -13.95
N VAL A 152 -17.59 -8.72 -14.76
CA VAL A 152 -19.00 -8.44 -14.46
C VAL A 152 -19.47 -9.13 -13.17
N PRO A 153 -19.34 -10.46 -13.00
CA PRO A 153 -19.76 -11.10 -11.75
C PRO A 153 -18.95 -10.62 -10.54
N VAL A 154 -17.65 -10.37 -10.69
CA VAL A 154 -16.82 -9.83 -9.59
C VAL A 154 -17.31 -8.45 -9.15
N LEU A 155 -17.61 -7.56 -10.09
CA LEU A 155 -18.17 -6.24 -9.79
C LEU A 155 -19.54 -6.33 -9.13
N ILE A 156 -20.41 -7.23 -9.60
CA ILE A 156 -21.74 -7.47 -9.00
C ILE A 156 -21.60 -7.94 -7.55
N VAL A 157 -20.66 -8.84 -7.25
CA VAL A 157 -20.39 -9.30 -5.88
C VAL A 157 -19.84 -8.17 -5.01
N ILE A 158 -18.91 -7.36 -5.50
CA ILE A 158 -18.36 -6.23 -4.74
C ILE A 158 -19.46 -5.21 -4.42
N ILE A 159 -20.30 -4.88 -5.41
CA ILE A 159 -21.41 -3.94 -5.24
C ILE A 159 -22.43 -4.50 -4.25
N SER A 160 -22.81 -5.78 -4.36
CA SER A 160 -23.79 -6.38 -3.45
C SER A 160 -23.29 -6.42 -2.00
N VAL A 161 -22.02 -6.78 -1.78
CA VAL A 161 -21.39 -6.74 -0.46
C VAL A 161 -21.34 -5.31 0.08
N ALA A 162 -20.98 -4.33 -0.75
CA ALA A 162 -20.96 -2.93 -0.36
C ALA A 162 -22.36 -2.43 0.02
N THR A 163 -23.38 -2.75 -0.78
CA THR A 163 -24.78 -2.38 -0.52
C THR A 163 -25.28 -3.03 0.77
N VAL A 164 -24.99 -4.31 1.01
CA VAL A 164 -25.36 -5.00 2.26
C VAL A 164 -24.68 -4.34 3.46
N ASN A 165 -23.38 -4.06 3.39
CA ASN A 165 -22.66 -3.39 4.48
C ASN A 165 -23.19 -1.96 4.75
N ILE A 166 -23.57 -1.22 3.70
CA ILE A 166 -24.17 0.12 3.84
C ILE A 166 -25.58 0.04 4.46
N LEU A 167 -26.41 -0.92 4.02
CA LEU A 167 -27.74 -1.14 4.58
C LEU A 167 -27.67 -1.60 6.05
N GLN A 168 -26.75 -2.51 6.39
CA GLN A 168 -26.48 -2.90 7.79
C GLN A 168 -26.11 -1.69 8.66
N ALA A 169 -25.34 -0.75 8.12
CA ALA A 169 -24.89 0.44 8.85
C ALA A 169 -25.96 1.54 9.00
N HIS A 170 -26.88 1.69 8.04
CA HIS A 170 -27.87 2.78 8.05
C HIS A 170 -29.29 2.35 8.44
N ARG A 171 -29.71 1.11 8.15
CA ARG A 171 -31.07 0.59 8.39
C ARG A 171 -31.05 -0.95 8.62
N PRO A 172 -30.70 -1.41 9.83
CA PRO A 172 -30.65 -2.85 10.14
C PRO A 172 -32.02 -3.54 10.05
N ASP A 173 -33.12 -2.81 10.24
CA ASP A 173 -34.49 -3.35 10.31
C ASP A 173 -35.08 -3.77 8.95
N CYS A 174 -34.49 -3.33 7.82
CA CYS A 174 -34.96 -3.69 6.47
C CYS A 174 -34.30 -4.97 5.90
N LEU A 175 -33.37 -5.59 6.63
CA LEU A 175 -32.61 -6.76 6.16
C LEU A 175 -33.17 -8.06 6.75
N PRO A 176 -33.27 -9.15 5.96
CA PRO A 176 -33.61 -10.46 6.50
C PRO A 176 -32.52 -10.95 7.46
N LEU A 177 -32.93 -11.66 8.52
CA LEU A 177 -32.06 -12.13 9.63
C LEU A 177 -30.76 -12.84 9.19
N ARG A 178 -30.75 -13.51 8.03
CA ARG A 178 -29.56 -14.19 7.48
C ARG A 178 -28.50 -13.25 6.89
N LEU A 179 -28.86 -12.02 6.53
CA LEU A 179 -27.98 -11.00 5.98
C LEU A 179 -27.62 -9.93 7.02
N GLN A 180 -28.11 -10.02 8.26
CA GLN A 180 -27.66 -9.13 9.35
C GLN A 180 -26.32 -9.57 9.93
N ASN A 181 -26.09 -10.88 10.06
CA ASN A 181 -24.83 -11.45 10.54
C ASN A 181 -24.22 -12.34 9.46
N TRP A 182 -22.93 -12.17 9.20
CA TRP A 182 -22.19 -12.94 8.18
C TRP A 182 -21.90 -14.40 8.59
N ASP A 183 -22.56 -14.92 9.63
CA ASP A 183 -22.31 -16.24 10.24
C ASP A 183 -22.62 -17.44 9.32
N PHE A 184 -23.37 -17.22 8.24
CA PHE A 184 -23.60 -18.24 7.22
C PHE A 184 -22.34 -18.55 6.39
N LEU A 185 -21.37 -17.63 6.34
CA LEU A 185 -20.14 -17.87 5.59
C LEU A 185 -19.24 -18.89 6.31
N PRO A 186 -18.51 -19.73 5.56
CA PRO A 186 -17.50 -20.60 6.12
C PRO A 186 -16.49 -19.84 7.01
N ALA A 187 -16.05 -20.47 8.10
CA ALA A 187 -15.16 -19.87 9.08
C ALA A 187 -13.86 -19.27 8.49
N TRP A 188 -13.39 -19.77 7.33
CA TRP A 188 -12.21 -19.24 6.63
C TRP A 188 -12.44 -17.89 5.92
N MET A 189 -13.69 -17.52 5.61
CA MET A 189 -14.03 -16.19 5.08
C MET A 189 -14.28 -15.16 6.18
N ILE A 190 -14.65 -15.62 7.39
CA ILE A 190 -14.99 -14.76 8.53
C ILE A 190 -13.78 -14.53 9.45
N SER A 191 -12.92 -15.54 9.62
CA SER A 191 -11.79 -15.50 10.55
C SER A 191 -10.51 -16.09 9.95
N LEU A 192 -9.39 -15.40 10.16
CA LEU A 192 -8.04 -15.86 9.77
C LEU A 192 -7.43 -16.86 10.78
N GLN A 193 -8.05 -17.07 11.95
CA GLN A 193 -7.56 -17.96 13.01
C GLN A 193 -7.22 -19.41 12.57
N PRO A 194 -8.02 -20.10 11.73
CA PRO A 194 -7.68 -21.47 11.33
C PRO A 194 -6.41 -21.55 10.49
N LEU A 195 -6.16 -20.56 9.61
CA LEU A 195 -4.93 -20.49 8.82
C LEU A 195 -3.72 -20.12 9.69
N ASP A 196 -3.91 -19.25 10.68
CA ASP A 196 -2.89 -18.89 11.66
C ASP A 196 -2.40 -20.10 12.48
N ASN A 197 -3.33 -20.95 12.92
CA ASN A 197 -3.01 -22.19 13.63
C ASN A 197 -2.21 -23.17 12.77
N LEU A 198 -2.50 -23.25 11.47
CA LEU A 198 -1.77 -24.10 10.54
C LEU A 198 -0.33 -23.59 10.35
N ILE A 199 -0.17 -22.30 10.07
CA ILE A 199 1.15 -21.68 9.83
C ILE A 199 2.01 -21.73 11.09
N THR A 200 1.42 -21.54 12.28
CA THR A 200 2.12 -21.67 13.56
C THR A 200 2.64 -23.09 13.78
N ARG A 201 1.86 -24.12 13.44
CA ARG A 201 2.33 -25.51 13.52
C ARG A 201 3.46 -25.79 12.55
N VAL A 202 3.36 -25.31 11.30
CA VAL A 202 4.41 -25.50 10.28
C VAL A 202 5.70 -24.78 10.66
N THR A 203 5.63 -23.55 11.16
CA THR A 203 6.81 -22.79 11.61
C THR A 203 7.47 -23.40 12.84
N LEU A 204 6.69 -23.93 13.79
CA LEU A 204 7.22 -24.66 14.95
C LEU A 204 7.85 -26.00 14.56
N TRP A 205 7.29 -26.70 13.57
CA TRP A 205 7.89 -27.93 13.03
C TRP A 205 9.23 -27.67 12.34
N CYS A 206 9.35 -26.61 11.53
CA CYS A 206 10.63 -26.19 10.96
C CYS A 206 11.67 -25.83 12.04
N ARG A 207 11.23 -25.34 13.21
CA ARG A 207 12.12 -25.00 14.33
C ARG A 207 12.64 -26.22 15.10
N GLN A 208 11.90 -27.34 15.08
CA GLN A 208 12.29 -28.59 15.75
C GLN A 208 13.31 -29.42 14.95
N GLY A 209 13.54 -29.11 13.66
CA GLY A 209 14.58 -29.72 12.83
C GLY A 209 15.96 -29.05 12.89
N MET A 210 16.15 -28.01 13.72
CA MET A 210 17.41 -27.26 13.81
C MET A 210 18.30 -27.83 14.94
N PRO A 211 19.58 -28.19 14.70
CA PRO A 211 20.46 -28.74 15.73
C PRO A 211 20.65 -27.76 16.90
N ARG A 212 20.62 -28.30 18.12
CA ARG A 212 20.61 -27.56 19.41
C ARG A 212 21.74 -26.54 19.62
N THR A 213 22.80 -26.56 18.82
CA THR A 213 23.99 -25.69 18.97
C THR A 213 23.76 -24.22 18.61
N ILE A 214 22.68 -23.85 17.89
CA ILE A 214 22.41 -22.45 17.48
C ILE A 214 21.43 -21.74 18.44
N LEU A 215 20.73 -22.49 19.31
CA LEU A 215 19.69 -21.92 20.18
C LEU A 215 20.22 -21.23 21.45
N GLU A 216 21.43 -21.53 21.91
CA GLU A 216 21.99 -20.87 23.11
C GLU A 216 22.58 -19.47 22.84
N GLN A 217 23.06 -19.19 21.62
CA GLN A 217 23.66 -17.87 21.33
C GLN A 217 22.63 -16.75 21.15
N ASN A 218 21.42 -17.07 20.65
CA ASN A 218 20.38 -16.06 20.39
C ASN A 218 19.49 -15.74 21.60
N ASN A 219 19.50 -16.58 22.65
CA ASN A 219 18.75 -16.30 23.89
C ASN A 219 19.49 -15.37 24.86
N CYS A 220 20.81 -15.16 24.69
CA CYS A 220 21.58 -14.31 25.60
C CYS A 220 21.51 -12.80 25.24
N SER A 221 21.34 -12.47 23.96
CA SER A 221 21.26 -11.07 23.49
C SER A 221 19.82 -10.52 23.46
N LEU A 222 18.81 -11.33 23.14
CA LEU A 222 17.41 -10.88 23.08
C LEU A 222 16.76 -10.68 24.47
N CYS A 223 17.08 -11.53 25.47
CA CYS A 223 16.53 -11.36 26.82
C CYS A 223 17.10 -10.14 27.56
N LYS A 224 18.34 -9.73 27.26
CA LYS A 224 18.92 -8.51 27.86
C LYS A 224 18.31 -7.22 27.33
N LEU A 225 17.81 -7.20 26.09
CA LEU A 225 17.21 -6.00 25.51
C LEU A 225 15.75 -5.78 25.94
N HIS A 226 15.00 -6.87 26.20
CA HIS A 226 13.59 -6.77 26.60
C HIS A 226 13.38 -6.43 28.08
N GLY A 227 14.39 -6.67 28.94
CA GLY A 227 14.36 -6.27 30.35
C GLY A 227 14.71 -4.80 30.63
N LEU A 228 15.27 -4.07 29.65
CA LEU A 228 15.74 -2.68 29.84
C LEU A 228 14.77 -1.61 29.33
N LEU A 229 13.74 -1.97 28.57
CA LEU A 229 12.73 -1.04 28.03
C LEU A 229 11.42 -0.98 28.83
N LEU A 230 11.28 -1.79 29.90
CA LEU A 230 10.13 -1.74 30.81
C LEU A 230 10.44 -1.00 32.13
N TYR A 231 11.61 -0.39 32.26
CA TYR A 231 11.98 0.45 33.40
C TYR A 231 12.66 1.75 32.96
N ARG A 232 12.03 2.48 32.04
CA ARG A 232 12.20 3.94 31.91
C ARG A 232 11.05 4.57 31.14
#